data_AF-A0A3S7UZK3-F1
#
_entry.id   AF-A0A3S7UZK3-F1
#
_cell.length_a   1.000
_cell.length_b   1.000
_cell.length_c   1.000
_cell.angle_alpha   90.00
_cell.angle_beta   90.00
_cell.angle_gamma   90.00
#
_symmetry.space_group_name_H-M   'P 1'
#
loop_
_entity.id
_entity.type
_entity.pdbx_description
1 polymer ?
#
loop_
_entity_poly.entity_id
_entity_poly.type
_entity_poly.pdbx_seq_one_letter_code
_entity_poly.pdbx_strand_id
1 'polypeptide(L)'
;MAVELRNRLASELGQALPATLVFDYPTAERLADYLEERLSARAKTKVKPRPAASSPAKQEAIAIVGASCRYPGGVEDVEGLWRLLDEGRDGTGEMPPRWDVEALYDPDPEALGKMMTRRGGFLGEVDGFDARFFGIAPREARSMDPQQRLLLEVAWEALEHGGQRVGELSGSETGVFVGWMYTEYGTLGGGSLEKLDGYAATGSSGSVASGRLSYLLGLKGPSMTVDTACSSSLVALHLACQ
;
A
#
# COMPACT_ATOMS: atom_id res chain seq x y z
N MET A 1 12.09 -3.26 -19.08
CA MET A 1 13.07 -4.36 -19.26
C MET A 1 12.50 -5.76 -18.98
N ALA A 2 12.01 -6.10 -17.78
CA ALA A 2 11.56 -7.47 -17.47
C ALA A 2 10.39 -7.98 -18.36
N VAL A 3 9.39 -7.12 -18.59
CA VAL A 3 8.22 -7.42 -19.45
C VAL A 3 8.63 -7.61 -20.92
N GLU A 4 9.58 -6.81 -21.39
CA GLU A 4 10.07 -6.83 -22.77
C GLU A 4 10.92 -8.08 -23.05
N LEU A 5 11.80 -8.44 -22.12
CA LEU A 5 12.57 -9.68 -22.16
C LEU A 5 11.63 -10.91 -22.20
N ARG A 6 10.63 -10.95 -21.31
CA ARG A 6 9.59 -11.99 -21.31
C ARG A 6 8.86 -12.07 -22.65
N ASN A 7 8.42 -10.94 -23.21
CA ASN A 7 7.68 -10.90 -24.47
C ASN A 7 8.51 -11.42 -25.65
N ARG A 8 9.79 -11.02 -25.72
CA ARG A 8 10.70 -11.51 -26.76
C ARG A 8 10.94 -13.01 -26.64
N LEU A 9 11.24 -13.51 -25.43
CA LEU A 9 11.42 -14.94 -25.19
C LEU A 9 10.14 -15.74 -25.49
N ALA A 10 8.97 -15.23 -25.10
CA ALA A 10 7.69 -15.87 -25.38
C ALA A 10 7.40 -15.96 -26.89
N SER A 11 7.76 -14.92 -27.65
CA SER A 11 7.62 -14.87 -29.10
C SER A 11 8.58 -15.83 -29.81
N GLU A 12 9.85 -15.87 -29.41
CA GLU A 12 10.86 -16.73 -30.04
C GLU A 12 10.64 -18.22 -29.71
N LEU A 13 10.19 -18.53 -28.49
CA LEU A 13 9.93 -19.90 -28.05
C LEU A 13 8.52 -20.39 -28.39
N GLY A 14 7.65 -19.50 -28.87
CA GLY A 14 6.24 -19.78 -29.16
C GLY A 14 5.47 -20.29 -27.94
N GLN A 15 5.75 -19.73 -26.75
CA GLN A 15 5.19 -20.19 -25.47
C GLN A 15 4.82 -19.03 -24.55
N ALA A 16 3.71 -19.20 -23.83
CA ALA A 16 3.36 -18.29 -22.74
C ALA A 16 4.33 -18.46 -21.57
N LEU A 17 5.07 -17.39 -21.25
CA LEU A 17 5.94 -17.29 -20.09
C LEU A 17 5.25 -16.49 -18.98
N PRO A 18 5.39 -16.88 -17.70
CA PRO A 18 4.82 -16.15 -16.57
C PRO A 18 5.23 -14.68 -16.56
N ALA A 19 4.36 -13.80 -16.09
CA ALA A 19 4.69 -12.38 -15.95
C ALA A 19 5.80 -12.13 -14.90
N THR A 20 5.97 -13.08 -13.98
CA THR A 20 6.96 -13.08 -12.89
C THR A 20 8.31 -13.71 -13.27
N LEU A 21 8.49 -14.14 -14.53
CA LEU A 21 9.65 -14.93 -14.99
C LEU A 21 11.01 -14.43 -14.48
N VAL A 22 11.27 -13.13 -14.59
CA VAL A 22 12.55 -12.52 -14.22
C VAL A 22 12.73 -12.40 -12.69
N PHE A 23 11.63 -12.44 -11.94
CA PHE A 23 11.65 -12.42 -10.47
C PHE A 23 11.80 -13.84 -9.90
N ASP A 24 11.16 -14.82 -10.53
CA ASP A 24 11.24 -16.23 -10.13
C ASP A 24 12.63 -16.82 -10.48
N TYR A 25 13.25 -16.33 -11.57
CA TYR A 25 14.55 -16.78 -12.06
C TYR A 25 15.49 -15.58 -12.31
N PRO A 26 16.06 -15.00 -11.23
CA PRO A 26 16.72 -13.70 -11.28
C PRO A 26 18.13 -13.72 -11.90
N THR A 27 18.66 -14.89 -12.27
CA THR A 27 19.95 -15.02 -12.95
C THR A 27 19.75 -15.65 -14.33
N ALA A 28 20.62 -15.31 -15.28
CA ALA A 28 20.58 -15.87 -16.63
C ALA A 28 20.68 -17.40 -16.63
N GLU A 29 21.48 -17.97 -15.73
CA GLU A 29 21.64 -19.42 -15.54
C GLU A 29 20.33 -20.07 -15.07
N ARG A 30 19.69 -19.55 -14.02
CA ARG A 30 18.42 -20.08 -13.52
C ARG A 30 17.28 -19.95 -14.53
N LEU A 31 17.29 -18.88 -15.32
CA LEU A 31 16.34 -18.69 -16.40
C LEU A 31 16.57 -19.69 -17.52
N ALA A 32 17.83 -19.98 -17.87
CA ALA A 32 18.19 -20.97 -18.87
C ALA A 32 17.77 -22.39 -18.44
N ASP A 33 18.07 -22.79 -17.19
CA ASP A 33 17.69 -24.10 -16.63
C ASP A 33 16.17 -24.29 -16.67
N TYR A 34 15.40 -23.27 -16.26
CA TYR A 34 13.95 -23.29 -16.32
C TYR A 34 13.41 -23.47 -17.75
N LEU A 35 13.99 -22.77 -18.72
CA LEU A 35 13.57 -22.87 -20.11
C LEU A 35 13.95 -24.23 -20.72
N GLU A 36 15.12 -24.78 -20.37
CA GLU A 36 15.57 -26.10 -20.82
C GLU A 36 14.66 -27.22 -20.30
N GLU A 37 14.31 -27.18 -19.01
CA GLU A 37 13.36 -28.13 -18.42
C GLU A 37 11.99 -28.06 -19.11
N ARG A 38 11.50 -26.86 -19.38
CA ARG A 38 10.18 -26.65 -20.01
C ARG A 38 10.14 -27.13 -21.46
N LEU A 39 11.20 -26.85 -22.22
CA LEU A 39 11.34 -27.30 -23.61
C LEU A 39 11.50 -28.82 -23.68
N SER A 40 12.27 -29.40 -22.75
CA SER A 40 12.48 -30.84 -22.63
C SER A 40 11.22 -31.60 -22.19
N ALA A 41 10.43 -31.01 -21.27
CA ALA A 41 9.15 -31.56 -20.82
C ALA A 41 8.13 -31.61 -21.98
N ARG A 42 8.08 -30.57 -22.82
CA ARG A 42 7.18 -30.52 -23.99
C ARG A 42 7.51 -31.59 -25.03
N ALA A 43 8.80 -31.92 -25.21
CA ALA A 43 9.22 -33.02 -26.09
C ALA A 43 8.80 -34.41 -25.58
N LYS A 44 8.52 -34.56 -24.28
CA LYS A 44 8.29 -35.85 -23.62
C LYS A 44 6.86 -36.10 -23.14
N THR A 45 5.90 -35.17 -23.31
CA THR A 45 4.59 -35.28 -22.64
C THR A 45 3.36 -35.09 -23.55
N LYS A 46 2.84 -36.21 -24.08
CA LYS A 46 1.38 -36.44 -24.13
C LYS A 46 0.98 -37.00 -22.75
N VAL A 47 0.58 -36.14 -21.81
CA VAL A 47 0.24 -36.56 -20.44
C VAL A 47 -1.27 -36.53 -20.21
N LYS A 48 -1.77 -37.65 -19.66
CA LYS A 48 -3.14 -37.87 -19.19
C LYS A 48 -3.51 -36.89 -18.05
N PRO A 49 -4.79 -36.51 -17.91
CA PRO A 49 -5.21 -35.60 -16.85
C PRO A 49 -4.98 -36.24 -15.47
N ARG A 50 -4.28 -35.51 -14.60
CA ARG A 50 -4.16 -35.79 -13.17
C ARG A 50 -5.53 -35.55 -12.51
N PRO A 51 -5.97 -36.41 -11.56
CA PRO A 51 -7.23 -36.17 -10.87
C PRO A 51 -7.16 -34.83 -10.14
N ALA A 52 -8.21 -34.03 -10.32
CA ALA A 52 -8.34 -32.72 -9.71
C ALA A 52 -8.14 -32.84 -8.20
N ALA A 53 -7.17 -32.09 -7.68
CA ALA A 53 -7.17 -31.75 -6.27
C ALA A 53 -8.52 -31.10 -5.95
N SER A 54 -9.05 -31.41 -4.76
CA SER A 54 -10.22 -30.81 -4.12
C SER A 54 -10.65 -29.51 -4.78
N SER A 55 -11.90 -29.47 -5.29
CA SER A 55 -12.53 -28.28 -5.85
C SER A 55 -12.06 -27.04 -5.09
N PRO A 56 -11.53 -26.00 -5.76
CA PRO A 56 -11.26 -24.75 -5.08
C PRO A 56 -12.54 -24.37 -4.34
N ALA A 57 -12.43 -23.96 -3.07
CA ALA A 57 -13.50 -23.20 -2.43
C ALA A 57 -13.99 -22.21 -3.49
N LYS A 58 -15.29 -22.28 -3.82
CA LYS A 58 -15.85 -21.52 -4.95
C LYS A 58 -15.26 -20.12 -4.87
N GLN A 59 -14.58 -19.67 -5.94
CA GLN A 59 -14.09 -18.30 -6.03
C GLN A 59 -15.31 -17.39 -5.97
N GLU A 60 -15.67 -16.99 -4.75
CA GLU A 60 -16.80 -16.11 -4.50
C GLU A 60 -16.38 -14.71 -4.88
N ALA A 61 -17.26 -14.01 -5.61
CA ALA A 61 -17.00 -12.65 -6.00
C ALA A 61 -17.05 -11.76 -4.75
N ILE A 62 -15.99 -10.99 -4.51
CA ILE A 62 -15.94 -10.00 -3.43
C ILE A 62 -16.42 -8.65 -3.97
N ALA A 63 -17.42 -8.07 -3.31
CA ALA A 63 -17.96 -6.77 -3.69
C ALA A 63 -17.13 -5.64 -3.06
N ILE A 64 -16.75 -4.66 -3.88
CA ILE A 64 -16.23 -3.37 -3.39
C ILE A 64 -17.45 -2.48 -3.14
N VAL A 65 -17.80 -2.29 -1.86
CA VAL A 65 -19.02 -1.57 -1.47
C VAL A 65 -18.79 -0.09 -1.23
N GLY A 66 -17.56 0.32 -0.91
CA GLY A 66 -17.21 1.73 -0.68
C GLY A 66 -15.71 1.97 -0.82
N ALA A 67 -15.33 3.23 -1.07
CA ALA A 67 -13.95 3.65 -1.22
C ALA A 67 -13.81 5.14 -0.87
N SER A 68 -12.62 5.52 -0.40
CA SER A 68 -12.18 6.90 -0.27
C SER A 68 -10.67 6.93 -0.52
N CYS A 69 -10.12 8.11 -0.82
CA CYS A 69 -8.70 8.27 -1.05
C CYS A 69 -8.22 9.71 -0.82
N ARG A 70 -6.91 9.85 -0.63
CA ARG A 70 -6.19 11.12 -0.72
C ARG A 70 -5.03 10.93 -1.68
N TYR A 71 -4.91 11.81 -2.68
CA TYR A 71 -3.81 11.77 -3.65
C TYR A 71 -3.23 13.17 -3.91
N PRO A 72 -1.99 13.25 -4.43
CA PRO A 72 -1.41 14.51 -4.90
C PRO A 72 -2.29 15.21 -5.95
N GLY A 73 -2.07 16.51 -6.14
CA GLY A 73 -2.85 17.31 -7.09
C GLY A 73 -4.19 17.84 -6.54
N GLY A 74 -4.38 17.80 -5.22
CA GLY A 74 -5.59 18.27 -4.55
C GLY A 74 -6.75 17.28 -4.62
N VAL A 75 -6.45 15.99 -4.71
CA VAL A 75 -7.47 14.92 -4.76
C VAL A 75 -7.81 14.50 -3.35
N GLU A 76 -9.05 14.77 -2.96
CA GLU A 76 -9.58 14.48 -1.62
C GLU A 76 -10.61 13.34 -1.59
N ASP A 77 -11.05 12.86 -2.76
CA ASP A 77 -12.07 11.83 -2.91
C ASP A 77 -11.92 11.05 -4.24
N VAL A 78 -12.74 10.01 -4.42
CA VAL A 78 -12.71 9.13 -5.61
C VAL A 78 -13.15 9.87 -6.89
N GLU A 79 -14.06 10.84 -6.77
CA GLU A 79 -14.50 11.72 -7.85
C GLU A 79 -13.39 12.68 -8.29
N GLY A 80 -12.62 13.21 -7.34
CA GLY A 80 -11.44 14.02 -7.57
C GLY A 80 -10.37 13.24 -8.30
N LEU A 81 -10.15 11.98 -7.91
CA LEU A 81 -9.25 11.08 -8.63
C LEU A 81 -9.74 10.85 -10.06
N TRP A 82 -11.03 10.59 -10.24
CA TRP A 82 -11.61 10.39 -11.56
C TRP A 82 -11.42 11.61 -12.46
N ARG A 83 -11.72 12.83 -11.97
CA ARG A 83 -11.49 14.08 -12.71
C ARG A 83 -10.03 14.27 -13.09
N LEU A 84 -9.09 14.01 -12.18
CA LEU A 84 -7.66 14.12 -12.46
C LEU A 84 -7.24 13.18 -13.61
N LEU A 85 -7.74 11.94 -13.60
CA LEU A 85 -7.45 10.94 -14.63
C LEU A 85 -8.10 11.27 -15.98
N ASP A 86 -9.36 11.68 -15.97
CA ASP A 86 -10.12 12.06 -17.17
C ASP A 86 -9.52 13.29 -17.87
N GLU A 87 -9.10 14.28 -17.09
CA GLU A 87 -8.42 15.49 -17.58
C GLU A 87 -6.94 15.26 -17.96
N GLY A 88 -6.37 14.09 -17.63
CA GLY A 88 -4.96 13.76 -17.88
C GLY A 88 -3.97 14.67 -17.12
N ARG A 89 -4.35 15.14 -15.94
CA ARG A 89 -3.54 16.06 -15.13
C ARG A 89 -2.42 15.35 -14.38
N ASP A 90 -1.25 16.00 -14.32
CA ASP A 90 -0.14 15.58 -13.47
C ASP A 90 -0.33 16.14 -12.05
N GLY A 91 -0.48 15.24 -11.07
CA GLY A 91 -0.61 15.60 -9.65
C GLY A 91 0.72 15.90 -8.96
N THR A 92 1.85 15.77 -9.64
CA THR A 92 3.18 16.08 -9.09
C THR A 92 3.46 17.57 -9.11
N GLY A 93 4.26 18.02 -8.15
CA GLY A 93 4.64 19.41 -8.01
C GLY A 93 6.00 19.58 -7.36
N GLU A 94 6.37 20.84 -7.13
CA GLU A 94 7.53 21.18 -6.31
C GLU A 94 7.29 20.74 -4.86
N MET A 95 8.38 20.40 -4.18
CA MET A 95 8.34 19.98 -2.79
C MET A 95 7.78 21.11 -1.91
N PRO A 96 6.79 20.83 -1.04
CA PRO A 96 6.20 21.85 -0.18
C PRO A 96 7.23 22.34 0.85
N PRO A 97 7.03 23.54 1.45
CA PRO A 97 7.94 24.14 2.43
C PRO A 97 7.89 23.44 3.81
N ARG A 98 7.72 22.12 3.85
CA ARG A 98 7.83 21.28 5.05
C ARG A 98 9.28 20.98 5.40
N TRP A 99 10.17 21.08 4.42
CA TRP A 99 11.60 20.84 4.53
C TRP A 99 12.38 22.02 3.94
N ASP A 100 13.64 22.16 4.35
CA ASP A 100 14.58 23.06 3.71
C ASP A 100 15.08 22.44 2.39
N VAL A 101 14.33 22.70 1.31
CA VAL A 101 14.58 22.15 -0.03
C VAL A 101 15.98 22.52 -0.54
N GLU A 102 16.44 23.74 -0.28
CA GLU A 102 17.75 24.22 -0.73
C GLU A 102 18.88 23.54 0.03
N ALA A 103 18.71 23.29 1.33
CA ALA A 103 19.68 22.51 2.10
C ALA A 103 19.72 21.03 1.70
N LEU A 104 18.62 20.48 1.17
CA LEU A 104 18.53 19.06 0.80
C LEU A 104 18.92 18.79 -0.66
N TYR A 105 18.84 19.77 -1.55
CA TYR A 105 19.08 19.56 -2.99
C TYR A 105 20.55 19.65 -3.37
N ASP A 106 21.00 18.75 -4.25
CA ASP A 106 22.26 18.85 -4.98
C ASP A 106 22.08 18.19 -6.36
N PRO A 107 22.48 18.83 -7.47
CA PRO A 107 22.41 18.21 -8.80
C PRO A 107 23.38 17.04 -8.99
N ASP A 108 24.41 16.88 -8.13
CA ASP A 108 25.32 15.74 -8.16
C ASP A 108 24.64 14.47 -7.59
N PRO A 109 24.43 13.40 -8.38
CA PRO A 109 23.84 12.15 -7.90
C PRO A 109 24.67 11.45 -6.81
N GLU A 110 25.97 11.76 -6.72
CA GLU A 110 26.88 11.17 -5.74
C GLU A 110 26.99 11.98 -4.44
N ALA A 111 26.32 13.14 -4.35
CA ALA A 111 26.32 13.96 -3.15
C ALA A 111 25.54 13.27 -2.01
N LEU A 112 26.27 12.82 -0.99
CA LEU A 112 25.68 12.09 0.14
C LEU A 112 24.70 12.97 0.95
N GLY A 113 23.55 12.38 1.29
CA GLY A 113 22.50 13.06 2.07
C GLY A 113 21.74 14.12 1.29
N LYS A 114 21.93 14.18 -0.03
CA LYS A 114 21.24 15.11 -0.93
C LYS A 114 20.21 14.41 -1.80
N MET A 115 19.21 15.17 -2.20
CA MET A 115 18.23 14.76 -3.20
C MET A 115 18.56 15.41 -4.55
N MET A 116 18.49 14.61 -5.61
CA MET A 116 18.73 15.06 -6.99
C MET A 116 17.48 15.62 -7.68
N THR A 117 16.31 15.55 -7.03
CA THR A 117 15.04 16.07 -7.53
C THR A 117 14.36 16.95 -6.49
N ARG A 118 13.65 17.98 -6.94
CA ARG A 118 12.77 18.84 -6.12
C ARG A 118 11.30 18.55 -6.35
N ARG A 119 11.00 17.58 -7.23
CA ARG A 119 9.64 17.24 -7.66
C ARG A 119 9.18 15.90 -7.11
N GLY A 120 7.89 15.84 -6.75
CA GLY A 120 7.24 14.64 -6.24
C GLY A 120 5.73 14.80 -6.13
N GLY A 121 5.06 13.72 -5.71
CA GLY A 121 3.64 13.76 -5.35
C GLY A 121 3.48 13.98 -3.85
N PHE A 122 2.83 15.07 -3.46
CA PHE A 122 2.63 15.43 -2.06
C PHE A 122 1.15 15.63 -1.78
N LEU A 123 0.66 15.04 -0.69
CA LEU A 123 -0.65 15.39 -0.13
C LEU A 123 -0.62 16.82 0.41
N GLY A 124 -1.78 17.49 0.44
CA GLY A 124 -2.00 18.84 0.98
C GLY A 124 -1.88 18.92 2.50
N GLU A 125 -2.89 19.40 3.21
CA GLU A 125 -2.87 19.56 4.67
C GLU A 125 -2.78 18.22 5.43
N VAL A 126 -1.57 17.67 5.56
CA VAL A 126 -1.29 16.39 6.25
C VAL A 126 -1.26 16.51 7.77
N ASP A 127 -1.22 17.73 8.29
CA ASP A 127 -1.22 18.05 9.70
C ASP A 127 -2.61 18.30 10.28
N GLY A 128 -3.61 18.53 9.42
CA GLY A 128 -5.03 18.60 9.78
C GLY A 128 -5.57 17.24 10.25
N PHE A 129 -6.38 17.24 11.31
CA PHE A 129 -7.06 16.05 11.81
C PHE A 129 -8.15 16.41 12.84
N ASP A 130 -9.38 15.90 12.67
CA ASP A 130 -10.44 16.08 13.67
C ASP A 130 -10.30 15.07 14.82
N ALA A 131 -9.37 15.36 15.74
CA ALA A 131 -9.12 14.50 16.89
C ALA A 131 -10.36 14.29 17.77
N ARG A 132 -11.24 15.29 17.89
CA ARG A 132 -12.42 15.19 18.77
C ARG A 132 -13.46 14.24 18.20
N PHE A 133 -13.67 14.27 16.88
CA PHE A 133 -14.55 13.34 16.20
C PHE A 133 -14.17 11.88 16.48
N PHE A 134 -12.87 11.58 16.43
CA PHE A 134 -12.34 10.23 16.70
C PHE A 134 -12.13 9.92 18.20
N GLY A 135 -12.53 10.81 19.12
CA GLY A 135 -12.34 10.61 20.56
C GLY A 135 -10.88 10.62 21.01
N ILE A 136 -9.98 11.21 20.23
CA ILE A 136 -8.54 11.25 20.47
C ILE A 136 -8.16 12.56 21.17
N ALA A 137 -7.34 12.45 22.22
CA ALA A 137 -6.88 13.63 22.94
C ALA A 137 -5.96 14.49 22.05
N PRO A 138 -6.03 15.84 22.13
CA PRO A 138 -5.15 16.70 21.33
C PRO A 138 -3.65 16.46 21.55
N ARG A 139 -3.26 15.94 22.73
CA ARG A 139 -1.88 15.55 23.00
C ARG A 139 -1.47 14.29 22.22
N GLU A 140 -2.34 13.29 22.18
CA GLU A 140 -2.12 12.07 21.41
C GLU A 140 -2.06 12.36 19.91
N ALA A 141 -3.00 13.17 19.39
CA ALA A 141 -3.06 13.51 17.96
C ALA A 141 -1.76 14.13 17.42
N ARG A 142 -1.04 14.91 18.24
CA ARG A 142 0.28 15.48 17.85
C ARG A 142 1.37 14.42 17.71
N SER A 143 1.32 13.39 18.54
CA SER A 143 2.27 12.26 18.50
C SER A 143 1.91 11.24 17.43
N MET A 144 0.69 11.27 16.88
CA MET A 144 0.26 10.38 15.81
C MET A 144 0.87 10.75 14.46
N ASP A 145 1.42 9.74 13.80
CA ASP A 145 1.83 9.80 12.40
C ASP A 145 0.65 10.31 11.54
N PRO A 146 0.85 11.32 10.67
CA PRO A 146 -0.14 11.74 9.68
C PRO A 146 -0.81 10.59 8.92
N GLN A 147 -0.06 9.52 8.64
CA GLN A 147 -0.59 8.31 7.99
C GLN A 147 -1.69 7.64 8.83
N GLN A 148 -1.56 7.61 10.16
CA GLN A 148 -2.58 7.00 11.03
C GLN A 148 -3.83 7.88 11.05
N ARG A 149 -3.65 9.20 11.07
CA ARG A 149 -4.73 10.19 11.06
C ARG A 149 -5.53 10.14 9.77
N LEU A 150 -4.85 10.19 8.62
CA LEU A 150 -5.47 10.07 7.30
C LEU A 150 -6.14 8.71 7.10
N LEU A 151 -5.56 7.63 7.64
CA LEU A 151 -6.17 6.31 7.59
C LEU A 151 -7.52 6.28 8.32
N LEU A 152 -7.65 6.95 9.47
CA LEU A 152 -8.91 7.03 10.20
C LEU A 152 -9.98 7.78 9.40
N GLU A 153 -9.62 8.92 8.80
CA GLU A 153 -10.53 9.73 7.98
C GLU A 153 -10.98 8.98 6.73
N VAL A 154 -10.04 8.46 5.96
CA VAL A 154 -10.34 7.72 4.71
C VAL A 154 -11.12 6.44 4.98
N ALA A 155 -10.84 5.73 6.07
CA ALA A 155 -11.61 4.54 6.43
C ALA A 155 -13.06 4.90 6.81
N TRP A 156 -13.26 5.98 7.56
CA TRP A 156 -14.59 6.46 7.90
C TRP A 156 -15.39 6.86 6.66
N GLU A 157 -14.79 7.67 5.79
CA GLU A 157 -15.41 8.11 4.53
C GLU A 157 -15.71 6.95 3.58
N ALA A 158 -14.84 5.94 3.51
CA ALA A 158 -15.10 4.76 2.69
C ALA A 158 -16.32 3.96 3.19
N LEU A 159 -16.53 3.91 4.52
CA LEU A 159 -17.72 3.31 5.11
C LEU A 159 -18.98 4.12 4.78
N GLU A 160 -18.91 5.46 4.89
CA GLU A 160 -20.03 6.35 4.54
C GLU A 160 -20.38 6.28 3.04
N HIS A 161 -19.37 6.33 2.16
CA HIS A 161 -19.53 6.14 0.72
C HIS A 161 -20.21 4.80 0.40
N GLY A 162 -19.87 3.75 1.14
CA GLY A 162 -20.52 2.44 1.01
C GLY A 162 -21.87 2.30 1.70
N GLY A 163 -22.44 3.39 2.23
CA GLY A 163 -23.73 3.39 2.92
C GLY A 163 -23.75 2.57 4.21
N GLN A 164 -22.59 2.30 4.80
CA GLN A 164 -22.46 1.50 6.02
C GLN A 164 -22.76 2.36 7.25
N ARG A 165 -23.62 1.86 8.15
CA ARG A 165 -23.83 2.52 9.43
C ARG A 165 -22.73 2.13 10.39
N VAL A 166 -21.78 3.04 10.62
CA VAL A 166 -20.59 2.77 11.45
C VAL A 166 -20.95 2.23 12.84
N GLY A 167 -21.99 2.76 13.48
CA GLY A 167 -22.46 2.30 14.79
C GLY A 167 -22.97 0.85 14.83
N GLU A 168 -23.31 0.25 13.67
CA GLU A 168 -23.76 -1.14 13.56
C GLU A 168 -22.60 -2.12 13.35
N LEU A 169 -21.37 -1.63 13.08
CA LEU A 169 -20.19 -2.48 12.87
C LEU A 169 -19.56 -2.96 14.19
N SER A 170 -19.83 -2.27 15.30
CA SER A 170 -19.26 -2.62 16.60
C SER A 170 -19.69 -4.03 17.03
N GLY A 171 -18.71 -4.88 17.32
CA GLY A 171 -18.92 -6.27 17.70
C GLY A 171 -18.97 -7.26 16.54
N SER A 172 -18.93 -6.79 15.29
CA SER A 172 -18.92 -7.66 14.10
C SER A 172 -17.56 -8.33 13.88
N GLU A 173 -17.56 -9.39 13.06
CA GLU A 173 -16.34 -10.10 12.62
C GLU A 173 -15.61 -9.38 11.46
N THR A 174 -15.87 -8.08 11.23
CA THR A 174 -15.15 -7.31 10.22
C THR A 174 -13.66 -7.26 10.52
N GLY A 175 -12.84 -7.63 9.54
CA GLY A 175 -11.38 -7.55 9.61
C GLY A 175 -10.83 -6.23 9.06
N VAL A 176 -9.62 -5.88 9.48
CA VAL A 176 -8.87 -4.70 9.04
C VAL A 176 -7.51 -5.15 8.51
N PHE A 177 -7.27 -4.87 7.23
CA PHE A 177 -6.05 -5.27 6.53
C PHE A 177 -5.42 -4.02 5.90
N VAL A 178 -4.28 -3.59 6.42
CA VAL A 178 -3.64 -2.33 6.01
C VAL A 178 -2.27 -2.64 5.41
N GLY A 179 -2.05 -2.23 4.16
CA GLY A 179 -0.70 -2.15 3.62
C GLY A 179 -0.01 -0.90 4.15
N TRP A 180 1.12 -1.05 4.84
CA TRP A 180 1.84 0.07 5.41
C TRP A 180 3.33 -0.17 5.28
N MET A 181 4.02 0.81 4.73
CA MET A 181 5.47 0.85 4.62
C MET A 181 5.93 2.20 5.19
N TYR A 182 7.08 2.19 5.84
CA TYR A 182 7.73 3.37 6.41
C TYR A 182 7.06 3.99 7.65
N THR A 183 7.88 4.33 8.64
CA THR A 183 7.45 4.88 9.94
C THR A 183 8.35 6.04 10.37
N GLU A 184 8.71 6.91 9.42
CA GLU A 184 9.71 7.95 9.70
C GLU A 184 9.22 9.06 10.63
N TYR A 185 7.91 9.28 10.78
CA TYR A 185 7.41 10.33 11.64
C TYR A 185 7.89 10.16 13.10
N GLY A 186 7.90 8.91 13.60
CA GLY A 186 8.38 8.61 14.94
C GLY A 186 9.91 8.63 15.08
N THR A 187 10.65 8.33 14.01
CA THR A 187 12.13 8.27 14.05
C THR A 187 12.79 9.62 13.75
N LEU A 188 12.21 10.41 12.85
CA LEU A 188 12.68 11.75 12.46
C LEU A 188 12.08 12.86 13.34
N GLY A 189 10.93 12.63 13.98
CA GLY A 189 10.20 13.61 14.80
C GLY A 189 10.87 14.04 16.11
N GLY A 190 11.98 13.41 16.51
CA GLY A 190 12.80 13.89 17.60
C GLY A 190 13.51 12.80 18.39
N GLY A 191 14.75 12.51 17.99
CA GLY A 191 15.70 11.71 18.75
C GLY A 191 16.18 12.33 20.08
N SER A 192 15.31 13.01 20.83
CA SER A 192 15.56 13.42 22.21
C SER A 192 14.64 12.64 23.14
N LEU A 193 15.23 11.94 24.11
CA LEU A 193 14.50 11.20 25.15
C LEU A 193 13.49 12.08 25.90
N GLU A 194 13.70 13.39 25.95
CA GLU A 194 12.84 14.36 26.62
C GLU A 194 11.48 14.58 25.93
N LYS A 195 11.37 14.22 24.64
CA LYS A 195 10.13 14.34 23.85
C LYS A 195 9.30 13.05 23.85
N LEU A 196 9.81 11.98 24.44
CA LEU A 196 9.07 10.72 24.53
C LEU A 196 7.96 10.86 25.57
N ASP A 197 6.72 10.66 25.13
CA ASP A 197 5.57 10.53 26.01
C ASP A 197 4.89 9.16 25.83
N GLY A 198 3.81 8.92 26.58
CA GLY A 198 3.07 7.66 26.52
C GLY A 198 2.40 7.38 25.17
N TYR A 199 2.33 8.35 24.26
CA TYR A 199 1.76 8.21 22.93
C TYR A 199 2.82 8.01 21.84
N ALA A 200 4.11 8.22 22.14
CA ALA A 200 5.19 8.04 21.17
C ALA A 200 5.20 6.62 20.57
N ALA A 201 5.01 5.59 21.41
CA ALA A 201 5.01 4.20 20.95
C ALA A 201 3.80 3.86 20.06
N THR A 202 2.62 4.40 20.38
CA THR A 202 1.38 4.12 19.63
C THR A 202 1.20 5.04 18.43
N GLY A 203 1.85 6.20 18.43
CA GLY A 203 1.72 7.23 17.41
C GLY A 203 2.30 6.84 16.05
N SER A 204 3.35 6.00 16.02
CA SER A 204 4.03 5.63 14.76
C SER A 204 4.15 4.12 14.51
N SER A 205 3.66 3.27 15.41
CA SER A 205 3.74 1.82 15.22
C SER A 205 2.80 1.34 14.10
N GLY A 206 3.34 0.52 13.18
CA GLY A 206 2.56 -0.06 12.09
C GLY A 206 1.42 -0.95 12.57
N SER A 207 1.60 -1.73 13.67
CA SER A 207 0.51 -2.55 14.22
C SER A 207 -0.64 -1.72 14.79
N VAL A 208 -0.36 -0.49 15.22
CA VAL A 208 -1.37 0.42 15.75
C VAL A 208 -2.22 1.02 14.63
N ALA A 209 -1.73 1.10 13.39
CA ALA A 209 -2.53 1.58 12.26
C ALA A 209 -3.83 0.79 12.05
N SER A 210 -3.71 -0.53 11.87
CA SER A 210 -4.88 -1.42 11.76
C SER A 210 -5.61 -1.56 13.09
N GLY A 211 -4.86 -1.69 14.20
CA GLY A 211 -5.43 -1.85 15.54
C GLY A 211 -6.31 -0.67 15.98
N ARG A 212 -5.96 0.56 15.58
CA ARG A 212 -6.72 1.77 15.91
C ARG A 212 -8.06 1.83 15.18
N LEU A 213 -8.11 1.40 13.92
CA LEU A 213 -9.38 1.24 13.19
C LEU A 213 -10.27 0.20 13.89
N SER A 214 -9.72 -0.97 14.20
CA SER A 214 -10.43 -2.04 14.91
C SER A 214 -10.95 -1.57 16.26
N TYR A 215 -10.14 -0.82 17.02
CA TYR A 215 -10.51 -0.26 18.31
C TYR A 215 -11.62 0.78 18.21
N LEU A 216 -11.44 1.78 17.33
CA LEU A 216 -12.39 2.88 17.12
C LEU A 216 -13.77 2.36 16.69
N LEU A 217 -13.79 1.40 15.77
CA LEU A 217 -15.00 0.86 15.17
C LEU A 217 -15.59 -0.33 15.96
N GLY A 218 -14.92 -0.78 17.01
CA GLY A 218 -15.35 -1.92 17.84
C GLY A 218 -15.29 -3.28 17.15
N LEU A 219 -14.47 -3.44 16.12
CA LEU A 219 -14.41 -4.65 15.28
C LEU A 219 -13.72 -5.82 16.01
N LYS A 220 -14.14 -7.05 15.68
CA LYS A 220 -13.65 -8.29 16.30
C LYS A 220 -12.98 -9.25 15.33
N GLY A 221 -12.93 -8.92 14.05
CA GLY A 221 -12.20 -9.70 13.05
C GLY A 221 -10.68 -9.54 13.14
N PRO A 222 -9.93 -10.22 12.25
CA PRO A 222 -8.48 -10.08 12.16
C PRO A 222 -8.07 -8.62 11.91
N SER A 223 -7.02 -8.14 12.60
CA SER A 223 -6.47 -6.80 12.43
C SER A 223 -4.99 -6.89 12.13
N MET A 224 -4.59 -6.61 10.90
CA MET A 224 -3.21 -6.77 10.44
C MET A 224 -2.69 -5.60 9.62
N THR A 225 -1.41 -5.34 9.81
CA THR A 225 -0.62 -4.42 9.00
C THR A 225 0.45 -5.22 8.28
N VAL A 226 0.55 -5.04 6.96
CA VAL A 226 1.40 -5.82 6.06
C VAL A 226 2.42 -4.91 5.42
N ASP A 227 3.69 -5.34 5.45
CA ASP A 227 4.78 -4.68 4.74
C ASP A 227 5.47 -5.67 3.79
N THR A 228 5.15 -5.52 2.51
CA THR A 228 5.84 -6.14 1.38
C THR A 228 6.32 -5.06 0.40
N ALA A 229 6.76 -3.92 0.95
CA ALA A 229 7.16 -2.71 0.24
C ALA A 229 6.08 -2.20 -0.74
N CYS A 230 6.42 -1.99 -2.01
CA CYS A 230 5.51 -1.46 -3.02
C CYS A 230 4.27 -2.34 -3.29
N SER A 231 4.24 -3.58 -2.78
CA SER A 231 3.11 -4.51 -2.96
C SER A 231 2.19 -4.62 -1.75
N SER A 232 2.47 -3.90 -0.65
CA SER A 232 1.79 -4.05 0.64
C SER A 232 0.27 -3.98 0.57
N SER A 233 -0.28 -3.01 -0.18
CA SER A 233 -1.74 -2.83 -0.29
C SER A 233 -2.43 -3.98 -1.02
N LEU A 234 -1.82 -4.51 -2.08
CA LEU A 234 -2.36 -5.66 -2.83
C LEU A 234 -2.23 -6.96 -2.06
N VAL A 235 -1.16 -7.13 -1.26
CA VAL A 235 -1.03 -8.29 -0.36
C VAL A 235 -2.04 -8.20 0.77
N ALA A 236 -2.26 -7.02 1.35
CA ALA A 236 -3.32 -6.80 2.35
C ALA A 236 -4.70 -7.13 1.78
N LEU A 237 -5.02 -6.66 0.56
CA LEU A 237 -6.27 -7.00 -0.13
C LEU A 237 -6.38 -8.51 -0.40
N HIS A 238 -5.30 -9.16 -0.83
CA HIS A 238 -5.30 -10.61 -1.05
C HIS A 238 -5.62 -11.39 0.23
N LEU A 239 -5.01 -11.01 1.36
CA LEU A 239 -5.28 -11.63 2.67
C LEU A 239 -6.70 -11.38 3.16
N ALA A 240 -7.28 -10.22 2.84
CA ALA A 240 -8.66 -9.89 3.19
C ALA A 240 -9.71 -10.73 2.41
N CYS A 241 -9.34 -11.23 1.23
CA CYS A 241 -10.23 -12.04 0.38
C CYS A 241 -10.14 -13.55 0.65
N GLN A 242 -9.26 -14.01 1.56
CA GLN A 242 -9.09 -15.43 1.93
C GLN A 242 -9.97 -15.79 3.13
#